data_AF-A0AAV0CTE4-F1
#
_entry.id   AF-A0AAV0CTE4-F1
#
_cell.length_a   1.000
_cell.length_b   1.000
_cell.length_c   1.000
_cell.angle_alpha   90.00
_cell.angle_beta   90.00
_cell.angle_gamma   90.00
#
_symmetry.space_group_name_H-M   'P 1'
#
loop_
_entity.id
_entity.type
_entity.pdbx_description
1 polymer ?
#
loop_
_entity_poly.entity_id
_entity_poly.type
_entity_poly.pdbx_seq_one_letter_code
_entity_poly.pdbx_strand_id
1 'polypeptide(L)'
;MLQELGCKIWHVRHTMMIQEKELPVAFVTFRSRWGAVIAAQSQQHANPLMWITEMAPEPRDVLWGNVAIPYKRLPLYEIGILVAVVVLTLFFAIPVAAVQGIAKYERLRKWFPPVKTLELIPGLKSVVTGYLPSAILNGFIYVIPFAMIGLSRLAGCITRSKRDMKACKMVFYFLVANVFFLSLLSGSLLDQIGQSFSQPKYIPSRLASAVSAQADFFMTYILTNGLSGFSLEILQPGLLIWDAIKACTWDGGKERSPYLYSLPYYRVIPFVALCTLIGVVYAVISPLLLPFLVGYFLLGYVVFINQIEDVYITSYDTCGQYWPHVHHYIIVALVLMQITMIGLFGLKSKPSASFSTIPLLILTMIFNHYCKIRFYPSFRHLSVQYN
;
A
#
# COMPACT_ATOMS: atom_id res chain seq x y z
N MET A 1 -31.92 25.77 12.82
CA MET A 1 -30.85 24.74 12.75
C MET A 1 -29.44 25.35 12.82
N LEU A 2 -29.03 26.26 11.91
CA LEU A 2 -27.67 26.85 11.94
C LEU A 2 -27.37 27.66 13.22
N GLN A 3 -28.33 28.45 13.71
CA GLN A 3 -28.19 29.19 14.98
C GLN A 3 -28.05 28.28 16.20
N GLU A 4 -28.81 27.18 16.22
CA GLU A 4 -28.75 26.18 17.30
C GLU A 4 -27.40 25.45 17.30
N LEU A 5 -26.87 25.14 16.10
CA LEU A 5 -25.53 24.58 15.94
C LEU A 5 -24.46 25.58 16.42
N GLY A 6 -24.61 26.87 16.09
CA GLY A 6 -23.71 27.93 16.55
C GLY A 6 -23.71 28.06 18.06
N CYS A 7 -24.87 28.00 18.71
CA CYS A 7 -25.00 28.04 20.16
C CYS A 7 -24.37 26.81 20.82
N LYS A 8 -24.55 25.62 20.24
CA LYS A 8 -23.88 24.38 20.67
C LYS A 8 -22.36 24.47 20.55
N ILE A 9 -21.84 24.98 19.43
CA ILE A 9 -20.38 25.18 19.23
C ILE A 9 -19.83 26.15 20.26
N TRP A 10 -20.51 27.28 20.48
CA TRP A 10 -20.09 28.28 21.45
C TRP A 10 -20.07 27.71 22.87
N HIS A 11 -21.12 26.98 23.25
CA HIS A 11 -21.20 26.36 24.56
C HIS A 11 -20.11 25.30 24.76
N VAL A 12 -19.86 24.42 23.78
CA VAL A 12 -18.77 23.43 23.84
C VAL A 12 -17.41 24.11 23.95
N ARG A 13 -17.15 25.18 23.18
CA ARG A 13 -15.89 25.92 23.22
C ARG A 13 -15.69 26.58 24.58
N HIS A 14 -16.74 27.17 25.14
CA HIS A 14 -16.71 27.81 26.45
C HIS A 14 -16.47 26.78 27.57
N THR A 15 -17.17 25.64 27.54
CA THR A 15 -16.98 24.55 28.52
C THR A 15 -15.59 23.94 28.41
N MET A 16 -15.04 23.76 27.21
CA MET A 16 -13.67 23.27 27.01
C MET A 16 -12.61 24.27 27.51
N MET A 17 -12.84 25.57 27.35
CA MET A 17 -11.96 26.60 27.91
C MET A 17 -12.03 26.66 29.45
N ILE A 18 -13.22 26.47 30.04
CA ILE A 18 -13.40 26.45 31.50
C ILE A 18 -12.79 25.19 32.14
N GLN A 19 -12.84 24.04 31.47
CA GLN A 19 -12.39 22.77 32.04
C GLN A 19 -10.87 22.57 32.06
N GLU A 20 -10.05 23.52 31.57
CA GLU A 20 -8.57 23.44 31.54
C GLU A 20 -8.07 22.02 31.28
N LYS A 21 -8.64 21.34 30.28
CA LYS A 21 -8.21 19.99 29.93
C LYS A 21 -6.94 20.10 29.10
N GLU A 22 -5.87 20.53 29.76
CA GLU A 22 -4.55 20.66 29.17
C GLU A 22 -4.11 19.27 28.71
N LEU A 23 -3.92 19.14 27.41
CA LEU A 23 -3.34 17.93 26.84
C LEU A 23 -1.84 17.92 27.18
N PRO A 24 -1.24 16.76 27.48
CA PRO A 24 0.19 16.64 27.75
C PRO A 24 1.02 16.72 26.45
N VAL A 25 0.66 17.66 25.56
CA VAL A 25 1.29 17.91 24.27
C VAL A 25 1.29 19.41 24.03
N ALA A 26 2.45 19.96 23.66
CA ALA A 26 2.61 21.37 23.36
C ALA A 26 3.45 21.56 22.11
N PHE A 27 3.20 22.65 21.38
CA PHE A 27 4.07 23.12 20.31
C PHE A 27 5.01 24.17 20.86
N VAL A 28 6.31 23.91 20.78
CA VAL A 28 7.35 24.82 21.26
C VAL A 28 8.02 25.47 20.06
N THR A 29 8.10 26.80 20.06
CA THR A 29 8.76 27.59 19.03
C THR A 29 10.06 28.18 19.57
N PHE A 30 11.06 28.29 18.72
CA PHE A 30 12.38 28.82 19.06
C PHE A 30 12.68 30.03 18.17
N ARG A 31 13.51 30.96 18.67
CA ARG A 31 13.94 32.12 17.88
C ARG A 31 14.82 31.73 16.68
N SER A 32 15.59 30.65 16.81
CA SER A 32 16.48 30.15 15.75
C SER A 32 16.08 28.73 15.34
N ARG A 33 16.24 28.42 14.04
CA ARG A 33 16.05 27.07 13.49
C ARG A 33 17.00 26.06 14.15
N TRP A 34 18.23 26.50 14.40
CA TRP A 34 19.27 25.74 15.10
C TRP A 34 18.81 25.25 16.47
N GLY A 35 18.22 26.13 17.29
CA GLY A 35 17.69 25.77 18.61
C GLY A 35 16.55 24.76 18.53
N ALA A 36 15.64 24.92 17.55
CA ALA A 36 14.55 23.98 17.32
C ALA A 36 15.04 22.58 16.93
N VAL A 37 16.02 22.50 16.03
CA VAL A 37 16.59 21.21 15.57
C VAL A 37 17.29 20.48 16.72
N ILE A 38 18.08 21.20 17.54
CA ILE A 38 18.76 20.61 18.69
C ILE A 38 17.74 20.11 19.73
N ALA A 39 16.74 20.92 20.06
CA ALA A 39 15.70 20.52 20.99
C ALA A 39 14.91 19.30 20.49
N ALA A 40 14.61 19.22 19.19
CA ALA A 40 13.87 18.12 18.61
C ALA A 40 14.66 16.80 18.55
N GLN A 41 15.99 16.86 18.42
CA GLN A 41 16.84 15.67 18.26
C GLN A 41 17.48 15.18 19.56
N SER A 42 17.50 15.99 20.62
CA SER A 42 18.10 15.62 21.90
C SER A 42 17.09 15.01 22.87
N GLN A 43 17.55 14.03 23.64
CA GLN A 43 16.79 13.42 24.72
C GLN A 43 16.71 14.41 25.90
N GLN A 44 15.50 14.90 26.23
CA GLN A 44 15.33 15.95 27.24
C GLN A 44 15.35 15.43 28.69
N HIS A 45 14.94 14.17 28.89
CA HIS A 45 14.75 13.59 30.22
C HIS A 45 15.36 12.18 30.31
N ALA A 46 15.78 11.75 31.51
CA ALA A 46 16.41 10.44 31.71
C ALA A 46 15.48 9.26 31.33
N ASN A 47 14.17 9.42 31.55
CA ASN A 47 13.17 8.47 31.08
C ASN A 47 12.78 8.76 29.60
N PRO A 48 13.00 7.83 28.66
CA PRO A 48 12.71 8.00 27.23
C PRO A 48 11.22 8.11 26.87
N LEU A 49 10.33 7.75 27.79
CA LEU A 49 8.87 7.84 27.58
C LEU A 49 8.28 9.19 28.03
N MET A 50 9.11 10.07 28.61
CA MET A 50 8.73 11.40 29.08
C MET A 50 9.40 12.45 28.21
N TRP A 51 8.70 13.56 27.93
CA TRP A 51 9.23 14.67 27.14
C TRP A 51 9.77 14.26 25.77
N ILE A 52 8.97 13.49 25.02
CA ILE A 52 9.30 13.06 23.65
C ILE A 52 9.19 14.27 22.73
N THR A 53 10.31 14.65 22.12
CA THR A 53 10.39 15.74 21.17
C THR A 53 10.45 15.20 19.75
N GLU A 54 9.63 15.75 18.86
CA GLU A 54 9.70 15.51 17.42
C GLU A 54 9.65 16.86 16.70
N MET A 55 10.22 16.93 15.48
CA MET A 55 10.06 18.12 14.64
C MET A 55 8.58 18.35 14.37
N ALA A 56 8.10 19.55 14.69
CA ALA A 56 6.71 19.92 14.47
C ALA A 56 6.39 19.84 12.96
N PRO A 57 5.36 19.09 12.56
CA PRO A 57 4.93 19.02 11.17
C PRO A 57 4.22 20.31 10.77
N GLU A 58 4.02 20.49 9.47
CA GLU A 58 3.30 21.64 8.96
C GLU A 58 1.85 21.68 9.49
N PRO A 59 1.28 22.85 9.82
CA PRO A 59 -0.07 22.95 10.40
C PRO A 59 -1.18 22.26 9.60
N ARG A 60 -1.07 22.20 8.26
CA ARG A 60 -2.01 21.50 7.38
C ARG A 60 -1.89 19.96 7.43
N ASP A 61 -0.73 19.44 7.81
CA ASP A 61 -0.45 18.01 7.92
C ASP A 61 -0.84 17.44 9.31
N VAL A 62 -1.01 18.30 10.32
CA VAL A 62 -1.40 17.90 11.68
C VAL A 62 -2.83 17.33 11.70
N LEU A 63 -2.96 16.18 12.36
CA LEU A 63 -4.24 15.55 12.67
C LEU A 63 -4.65 15.84 14.11
N TRP A 64 -5.29 16.99 14.32
CA TRP A 64 -5.67 17.49 15.64
C TRP A 64 -6.44 16.49 16.52
N GLY A 65 -7.32 15.66 15.92
CA GLY A 65 -8.04 14.62 16.66
C GLY A 65 -7.16 13.52 17.25
N ASN A 66 -5.97 13.28 16.68
CA ASN A 66 -5.04 12.25 17.12
C ASN A 66 -3.97 12.78 18.09
N VAL A 67 -3.80 14.11 18.19
CA VAL A 67 -2.81 14.74 19.09
C VAL A 67 -3.13 14.46 20.57
N ALA A 68 -4.41 14.28 20.90
CA ALA A 68 -4.86 14.00 22.27
C ALA A 68 -4.60 12.56 22.74
N ILE A 69 -4.10 11.66 21.88
CA ILE A 69 -3.92 10.24 22.22
C ILE A 69 -2.66 10.08 23.10
N PRO A 70 -2.77 9.47 24.29
CA PRO A 70 -1.62 9.30 25.16
C PRO A 70 -0.62 8.29 24.56
N TYR A 71 0.68 8.64 24.59
CA TYR A 71 1.76 7.85 24.00
C TYR A 71 1.79 6.38 24.48
N LYS A 72 1.45 6.15 25.76
CA LYS A 72 1.39 4.81 26.37
C LYS A 72 0.40 3.86 25.68
N ARG A 73 -0.63 4.37 24.99
CA ARG A 73 -1.63 3.56 24.28
C ARG A 73 -1.27 3.30 22.81
N LEU A 74 -0.37 4.09 22.22
CA LEU A 74 0.09 3.91 20.83
C LEU A 74 0.59 2.48 20.52
N PRO A 75 1.42 1.82 21.35
CA PRO A 75 1.87 0.46 21.02
C PRO A 75 0.72 -0.56 20.95
N LEU A 76 -0.32 -0.39 21.78
CA LEU A 76 -1.51 -1.25 21.73
C LEU A 76 -2.29 -1.06 20.41
N TYR A 77 -2.45 0.19 19.94
CA TYR A 77 -3.06 0.48 18.64
C TYR A 77 -2.22 -0.08 17.49
N GLU A 78 -0.90 0.04 17.55
CA GLU A 78 0.03 -0.51 16.55
C GLU A 78 -0.10 -2.03 16.43
N ILE A 79 -0.11 -2.75 17.57
CA ILE A 79 -0.29 -4.21 17.60
C ILE A 79 -1.68 -4.59 17.10
N GLY A 80 -2.73 -3.91 17.57
CA GLY A 80 -4.10 -4.17 17.14
C GLY A 80 -4.27 -4.04 15.63
N ILE A 81 -3.64 -3.03 15.03
CA ILE A 81 -3.68 -2.83 13.58
C ILE A 81 -2.84 -3.86 12.83
N LEU A 82 -1.68 -4.24 13.35
CA LEU A 82 -0.89 -5.33 12.76
C LEU A 82 -1.73 -6.62 12.69
N VAL A 83 -2.38 -6.98 13.80
CA VAL A 83 -3.28 -8.15 13.86
C VAL A 83 -4.45 -7.98 12.88
N ALA A 84 -5.09 -6.81 12.84
CA ALA A 84 -6.18 -6.54 11.91
C ALA A 84 -5.75 -6.67 10.43
N VAL A 85 -4.56 -6.18 10.07
CA VAL A 85 -4.01 -6.31 8.71
C VAL A 85 -3.71 -7.76 8.37
N VAL A 86 -3.14 -8.54 9.30
CA VAL A 86 -2.88 -9.97 9.09
C VAL A 86 -4.19 -10.74 8.90
N VAL A 87 -5.19 -10.50 9.76
CA VAL A 87 -6.52 -11.11 9.65
C VAL A 87 -7.18 -10.72 8.33
N LEU A 88 -7.14 -9.45 7.93
CA LEU A 88 -7.69 -8.98 6.66
C LEU A 88 -6.98 -9.64 5.47
N THR A 89 -5.66 -9.81 5.54
CA THR A 89 -4.85 -10.47 4.50
C THR A 89 -5.25 -11.93 4.34
N LEU A 90 -5.41 -12.67 5.46
CA LEU A 90 -5.84 -14.07 5.45
C LEU A 90 -7.29 -14.22 5.00
N PHE A 91 -8.18 -13.35 5.49
CA PHE A 91 -9.59 -13.35 5.14
C PHE A 91 -9.79 -13.10 3.64
N PHE A 92 -8.92 -12.31 3.00
CA PHE A 92 -8.98 -12.04 1.57
C PHE A 92 -8.78 -13.29 0.69
N ALA A 93 -8.13 -14.34 1.20
CA ALA A 93 -8.04 -15.62 0.49
C ALA A 93 -9.42 -16.26 0.25
N ILE A 94 -10.40 -16.00 1.14
CA ILE A 94 -11.73 -16.61 1.07
C ILE A 94 -12.54 -16.04 -0.11
N PRO A 95 -12.72 -14.71 -0.28
CA PRO A 95 -13.36 -14.15 -1.48
C PRO A 95 -12.67 -14.58 -2.76
N VAL A 96 -11.34 -14.62 -2.80
CA VAL A 96 -10.59 -15.06 -3.99
C VAL A 96 -10.90 -16.52 -4.31
N ALA A 97 -10.86 -17.42 -3.32
CA ALA A 97 -11.22 -18.83 -3.50
C ALA A 97 -12.69 -19.01 -3.91
N ALA A 98 -13.60 -18.21 -3.35
CA ALA A 98 -15.01 -18.21 -3.71
C ALA A 98 -15.23 -17.79 -5.17
N VAL A 99 -14.57 -16.70 -5.60
CA VAL A 99 -14.58 -16.20 -6.99
C VAL A 99 -14.02 -17.26 -7.95
N GLN A 100 -12.89 -17.88 -7.62
CA GLN A 100 -12.33 -18.98 -8.41
C GLN A 100 -13.24 -20.22 -8.44
N GLY A 101 -14.00 -20.45 -7.36
CA GLY A 101 -15.03 -21.48 -7.28
C GLY A 101 -16.22 -21.20 -8.20
N ILE A 102 -16.67 -19.94 -8.27
CA ILE A 102 -17.75 -19.48 -9.17
C ILE A 102 -17.32 -19.60 -10.64
N ALA A 103 -16.06 -19.29 -10.96
CA ALA A 103 -15.50 -19.45 -12.30
C ALA A 103 -15.53 -20.91 -12.79
N LYS A 104 -15.51 -21.89 -11.87
CA LYS A 104 -15.72 -23.32 -12.18
C LYS A 104 -17.21 -23.65 -12.14
N TYR A 105 -17.86 -23.61 -13.31
CA TYR A 105 -19.32 -23.83 -13.49
C TYR A 105 -19.89 -25.05 -12.73
N GLU A 106 -19.15 -26.16 -12.66
CA GLU A 106 -19.59 -27.38 -11.95
C GLU A 106 -19.76 -27.19 -10.44
N ARG A 107 -18.94 -26.33 -9.81
CA ARG A 107 -19.05 -26.00 -8.38
C ARG A 107 -20.17 -24.99 -8.14
N LEU A 108 -20.35 -24.03 -9.06
CA LEU A 108 -21.45 -23.07 -9.01
C LEU A 108 -22.82 -23.77 -9.05
N ARG A 109 -22.98 -24.79 -9.91
CA ARG A 109 -24.19 -25.61 -10.01
C ARG A 109 -24.53 -26.35 -8.70
N LYS A 110 -23.51 -26.71 -7.91
CA LYS A 110 -23.68 -27.35 -6.59
C LYS A 110 -24.00 -26.36 -5.47
N TRP A 111 -23.43 -25.15 -5.50
CA TRP A 111 -23.62 -24.14 -4.46
C TRP A 111 -24.89 -23.29 -4.63
N PHE A 112 -25.32 -23.05 -5.88
CA PHE A 112 -26.54 -22.31 -6.19
C PHE A 112 -27.47 -23.12 -7.11
N PRO A 113 -28.43 -23.87 -6.54
CA PRO A 113 -29.47 -24.60 -7.29
C PRO A 113 -30.30 -23.76 -8.31
N PRO A 114 -30.58 -22.45 -8.08
CA PRO A 114 -31.34 -21.62 -9.03
C PRO A 114 -30.63 -21.35 -10.36
N VAL A 115 -29.35 -21.70 -10.51
CA VAL A 115 -28.57 -21.46 -11.74
C VAL A 115 -29.09 -22.28 -12.92
N LYS A 116 -29.82 -23.39 -12.66
CA LYS A 116 -30.54 -24.13 -13.72
C LYS A 116 -31.55 -23.26 -14.45
N THR A 117 -32.16 -22.27 -13.79
CA THR A 117 -33.11 -21.34 -14.42
C THR A 117 -32.39 -20.29 -15.30
N LEU A 118 -31.10 -20.04 -15.06
CA LEU A 118 -30.26 -19.17 -15.89
C LEU A 118 -29.74 -19.87 -17.16
N GLU A 119 -29.84 -21.20 -17.28
CA GLU A 119 -29.50 -21.92 -18.53
C GLU A 119 -30.47 -21.61 -19.69
N LEU A 120 -31.66 -21.06 -19.39
CA LEU A 120 -32.69 -20.73 -20.38
C LEU A 120 -32.38 -19.47 -21.21
N ILE A 121 -31.44 -18.62 -20.78
CA ILE A 121 -31.08 -17.38 -21.49
C ILE A 121 -29.74 -17.57 -22.20
N PRO A 122 -29.70 -17.62 -23.54
CA PRO A 122 -28.44 -17.75 -24.28
C PRO A 122 -27.54 -16.54 -24.02
N GLY A 123 -26.25 -16.79 -23.73
CA GLY A 123 -25.25 -15.75 -23.46
C GLY A 123 -25.04 -15.41 -21.97
N LEU A 124 -26.08 -15.52 -21.13
CA LEU A 124 -25.98 -15.16 -19.70
C LEU A 124 -25.01 -16.07 -18.93
N LYS A 125 -24.91 -17.33 -19.33
CA LYS A 125 -23.93 -18.29 -18.79
C LYS A 125 -22.49 -17.78 -18.93
N SER A 126 -22.10 -17.28 -20.11
CA SER A 126 -20.73 -16.80 -20.38
C SER A 126 -20.40 -15.54 -19.57
N VAL A 127 -21.38 -14.63 -19.42
CA VAL A 127 -21.24 -13.41 -18.63
C VAL A 127 -21.08 -13.74 -17.14
N VAL A 128 -21.89 -14.66 -16.60
CA VAL A 128 -21.86 -15.05 -15.19
C VAL A 128 -20.63 -15.87 -14.84
N THR A 129 -20.13 -16.74 -15.73
CA THR A 129 -18.95 -17.56 -15.46
C THR A 129 -17.62 -16.85 -15.74
N GLY A 130 -17.59 -15.86 -16.63
CA GLY A 130 -16.35 -15.17 -17.03
C GLY A 130 -16.20 -13.76 -16.46
N TYR A 131 -17.23 -12.91 -16.60
CA TYR A 131 -17.12 -11.49 -16.28
C TYR A 131 -17.43 -11.20 -14.81
N LEU A 132 -18.47 -11.83 -14.26
CA LEU A 132 -18.90 -11.60 -12.87
C LEU A 132 -17.80 -11.91 -11.83
N PRO A 133 -17.05 -13.03 -11.91
CA PRO A 133 -15.99 -13.32 -10.95
C PRO A 133 -14.86 -12.27 -11.02
N SER A 134 -14.50 -11.87 -12.24
CA SER A 134 -13.46 -10.86 -12.50
C SER A 134 -13.86 -9.48 -11.98
N ALA A 135 -15.12 -9.07 -12.18
CA ALA A 135 -15.65 -7.81 -11.68
C ALA A 135 -15.69 -7.76 -10.14
N ILE A 136 -16.14 -8.85 -9.50
CA ILE A 136 -16.17 -8.97 -8.04
C ILE A 136 -14.75 -8.87 -7.47
N LEU A 137 -13.79 -9.59 -8.04
CA LEU A 137 -12.40 -9.57 -7.60
C LEU A 137 -11.77 -8.18 -7.72
N ASN A 138 -11.95 -7.53 -8.87
CA ASN A 138 -11.44 -6.17 -9.09
C ASN A 138 -12.07 -5.16 -8.12
N GLY A 139 -13.37 -5.30 -7.83
CA GLY A 139 -14.06 -4.51 -6.81
C GLY A 139 -13.44 -4.69 -5.43
N PHE A 140 -13.17 -5.93 -5.02
CA PHE A 140 -12.51 -6.22 -3.74
C PHE A 140 -11.11 -5.63 -3.66
N ILE A 141 -10.27 -5.80 -4.70
CA ILE A 141 -8.92 -5.24 -4.76
C ILE A 141 -8.97 -3.70 -4.68
N TYR A 142 -9.94 -3.07 -5.36
CA TYR A 142 -10.12 -1.62 -5.33
C TYR A 142 -10.44 -1.08 -3.93
N VAL A 143 -11.18 -1.84 -3.11
CA VAL A 143 -11.56 -1.43 -1.74
C VAL A 143 -10.37 -1.50 -0.76
N ILE A 144 -9.33 -2.31 -1.04
CA ILE A 144 -8.24 -2.55 -0.08
C ILE A 144 -7.47 -1.29 0.31
N PRO A 145 -6.98 -0.43 -0.61
CA PRO A 145 -6.30 0.81 -0.22
C PRO A 145 -7.17 1.70 0.68
N PHE A 146 -8.49 1.72 0.46
CA PHE A 146 -9.45 2.46 1.29
C PHE A 146 -9.64 1.83 2.68
N ALA A 147 -9.63 0.49 2.77
CA ALA A 147 -9.65 -0.20 4.05
C ALA A 147 -8.37 0.07 4.86
N MET A 148 -7.19 0.03 4.20
CA MET A 148 -5.89 0.26 4.85
C MET A 148 -5.72 1.70 5.35
N ILE A 149 -6.21 2.70 4.60
CA ILE A 149 -6.25 4.09 5.11
C ILE A 149 -7.24 4.24 6.26
N GLY A 150 -8.35 3.50 6.26
CA GLY A 150 -9.28 3.42 7.39
C GLY A 150 -8.60 2.88 8.65
N LEU A 151 -7.88 1.75 8.53
CA LEU A 151 -7.11 1.16 9.63
C LEU A 151 -5.98 2.10 10.11
N SER A 152 -5.28 2.79 9.20
CA SER A 152 -4.21 3.71 9.58
C SER A 152 -4.73 4.97 10.27
N ARG A 153 -5.99 5.38 10.06
CA ARG A 153 -6.63 6.44 10.87
C ARG A 153 -6.78 6.03 12.34
N LEU A 154 -7.13 4.76 12.59
CA LEU A 154 -7.27 4.19 13.93
C LEU A 154 -5.93 4.02 14.66
N ALA A 155 -4.80 4.13 13.95
CA ALA A 155 -3.46 4.02 14.53
C ALA A 155 -3.08 5.14 15.49
N GLY A 156 -3.79 6.27 15.44
CA GLY A 156 -3.39 7.46 16.19
C GLY A 156 -2.14 8.15 15.61
N CYS A 157 -1.89 8.05 14.30
CA CYS A 157 -0.83 8.84 13.66
C CYS A 157 -1.11 10.34 13.82
N ILE A 158 -0.10 11.12 14.23
CA ILE A 158 -0.20 12.56 14.48
C ILE A 158 -0.28 13.38 13.18
N THR A 159 0.27 12.86 12.07
CA THR A 159 0.29 13.55 10.77
C THR A 159 -0.39 12.76 9.66
N ARG A 160 -0.90 13.46 8.64
CA ARG A 160 -1.49 12.84 7.44
C ARG A 160 -0.41 12.11 6.64
N SER A 161 0.77 12.72 6.51
CA SER A 161 1.95 12.11 5.89
C SER A 161 2.30 10.74 6.49
N LYS A 162 2.48 10.64 7.82
CA LYS A 162 2.79 9.38 8.51
C LYS A 162 1.67 8.35 8.36
N ARG A 163 0.40 8.81 8.38
CA ARG A 163 -0.77 7.95 8.16
C ARG A 163 -0.75 7.32 6.76
N ASP A 164 -0.47 8.12 5.74
CA ASP A 164 -0.44 7.68 4.34
C ASP A 164 0.77 6.77 4.07
N MET A 165 1.94 7.09 4.63
CA MET A 165 3.12 6.21 4.58
C MET A 165 2.86 4.86 5.26
N LYS A 166 2.15 4.86 6.40
CA LYS A 166 1.76 3.63 7.10
C LYS A 166 0.77 2.80 6.27
N ALA A 167 -0.23 3.44 5.67
CA ALA A 167 -1.16 2.79 4.76
C ALA A 167 -0.43 2.22 3.53
N CYS A 168 0.49 2.97 2.94
CA CYS A 168 1.35 2.53 1.83
C CYS A 168 2.08 1.23 2.17
N LYS A 169 2.70 1.16 3.36
CA LYS A 169 3.39 -0.06 3.82
C LYS A 169 2.43 -1.24 3.94
N MET A 170 1.24 -1.04 4.50
CA MET A 170 0.24 -2.10 4.65
C MET A 170 -0.26 -2.63 3.31
N VAL A 171 -0.60 -1.71 2.39
CA VAL A 171 -1.05 -2.06 1.04
C VAL A 171 0.03 -2.83 0.29
N PHE A 172 1.30 -2.42 0.38
CA PHE A 172 2.40 -3.13 -0.28
C PHE A 172 2.50 -4.59 0.20
N TYR A 173 2.57 -4.83 1.50
CA TYR A 173 2.66 -6.19 2.03
C TYR A 173 1.42 -7.03 1.74
N PHE A 174 0.23 -6.42 1.76
CA PHE A 174 -1.01 -7.08 1.37
C PHE A 174 -0.98 -7.51 -0.10
N LEU A 175 -0.55 -6.63 -1.00
CA LEU A 175 -0.44 -6.92 -2.44
C LEU A 175 0.61 -8.01 -2.69
N VAL A 176 1.75 -8.00 -2.01
CA VAL A 176 2.75 -9.06 -2.11
C VAL A 176 2.18 -10.40 -1.61
N ALA A 177 1.47 -10.43 -0.48
CA ALA A 177 0.88 -11.66 0.03
C ALA A 177 -0.23 -12.22 -0.90
N ASN A 178 -1.15 -11.37 -1.35
CA ASN A 178 -2.31 -11.81 -2.13
C ASN A 178 -2.07 -11.82 -3.64
N VAL A 179 -1.61 -10.73 -4.23
CA VAL A 179 -1.46 -10.67 -5.70
C VAL A 179 -0.23 -11.47 -6.16
N PHE A 180 0.87 -11.42 -5.41
CA PHE A 180 2.06 -12.19 -5.77
C PHE A 180 1.99 -13.63 -5.22
N PHE A 181 2.07 -13.84 -3.89
CA PHE A 181 2.18 -15.21 -3.34
C PHE A 181 0.93 -16.07 -3.53
N LEU A 182 -0.28 -15.56 -3.33
CA LEU A 182 -1.49 -16.37 -3.47
C LEU A 182 -1.74 -16.78 -4.93
N SER A 183 -1.43 -15.93 -5.91
CA SER A 183 -1.48 -16.28 -7.33
C SER A 183 -0.50 -17.40 -7.70
N LEU A 184 0.69 -17.43 -7.08
CA LEU A 184 1.65 -18.53 -7.23
C LEU A 184 1.13 -19.84 -6.64
N LEU A 185 0.42 -19.78 -5.50
CA LEU A 185 -0.14 -20.94 -4.83
C LEU A 185 -1.39 -21.51 -5.53
N SER A 186 -2.15 -20.65 -6.22
CA SER A 186 -3.41 -20.97 -6.89
C SER A 186 -3.27 -21.93 -8.09
N GLY A 187 -2.06 -22.09 -8.66
CA GLY A 187 -1.86 -22.85 -9.89
C GLY A 187 -1.91 -24.37 -9.71
N SER A 188 -1.32 -24.91 -8.64
CA SER A 188 -1.27 -26.37 -8.37
C SER A 188 -0.80 -26.74 -6.94
N LEU A 189 -0.65 -25.75 -6.04
CA LEU A 189 0.07 -25.93 -4.77
C LEU A 189 -0.83 -25.93 -3.52
N LEU A 190 -2.13 -25.66 -3.65
CA LEU A 190 -3.05 -25.74 -2.50
C LEU A 190 -3.00 -27.13 -1.84
N ASP A 191 -2.88 -28.20 -2.63
CA ASP A 191 -2.72 -29.58 -2.14
C ASP A 191 -1.31 -29.86 -1.57
N GLN A 192 -0.30 -29.04 -1.92
CA GLN A 192 1.09 -29.16 -1.44
C GLN A 192 1.39 -28.30 -0.20
N ILE A 193 0.52 -27.37 0.21
CA ILE A 193 0.72 -26.56 1.43
C ILE A 193 0.91 -27.48 2.65
N GLY A 194 0.13 -28.55 2.76
CA GLY A 194 0.27 -29.54 3.83
C GLY A 194 1.62 -30.28 3.83
N GLN A 195 2.20 -30.53 2.65
CA GLN A 195 3.52 -31.16 2.50
C GLN A 195 4.68 -30.16 2.64
N SER A 196 4.44 -28.89 2.31
CA SER A 196 5.47 -27.83 2.31
C SER A 196 5.94 -27.46 3.72
N PHE A 197 5.10 -27.64 4.75
CA PHE A 197 5.52 -27.51 6.15
C PHE A 197 6.39 -28.67 6.62
N SER A 198 6.31 -29.84 5.97
CA SER A 198 7.01 -31.06 6.40
C SER A 198 8.48 -31.09 5.92
N GLN A 199 8.85 -30.37 4.85
CA GLN A 199 10.22 -30.34 4.32
C GLN A 199 10.64 -28.95 3.82
N PRO A 200 11.21 -28.08 4.69
CA PRO A 200 11.56 -26.70 4.35
C PRO A 200 12.65 -26.57 3.27
N LYS A 201 13.44 -27.63 3.06
CA LYS A 201 14.54 -27.66 2.08
C LYS A 201 14.09 -27.45 0.63
N TYR A 202 12.83 -27.80 0.30
CA TYR A 202 12.30 -27.71 -1.06
C TYR A 202 11.45 -26.44 -1.31
N ILE A 203 11.34 -25.54 -0.33
CA ILE A 203 10.55 -24.30 -0.49
C ILE A 203 11.06 -23.45 -1.67
N PRO A 204 12.37 -23.17 -1.83
CA PRO A 204 12.85 -22.33 -2.93
C PRO A 204 12.58 -22.96 -4.30
N SER A 205 12.77 -24.27 -4.44
CA SER A 205 12.54 -24.97 -5.71
C SER A 205 11.06 -25.02 -6.08
N ARG A 206 10.16 -25.26 -5.12
CA ARG A 206 8.70 -25.19 -5.34
C ARG A 206 8.27 -23.79 -5.75
N LEU A 207 8.80 -22.77 -5.07
CA LEU A 207 8.53 -21.37 -5.41
C LEU A 207 8.99 -21.05 -6.83
N ALA A 208 10.21 -21.43 -7.21
CA ALA A 208 10.74 -21.18 -8.55
C ALA A 208 9.90 -21.85 -9.66
N SER A 209 9.40 -23.07 -9.41
CA SER A 209 8.51 -23.76 -10.35
C SER A 209 7.18 -23.02 -10.51
N ALA A 210 6.58 -22.57 -9.41
CA ALA A 210 5.32 -21.83 -9.44
C ALA A 210 5.46 -20.46 -10.11
N VAL A 211 6.56 -19.76 -9.83
CA VAL A 211 6.86 -18.46 -10.47
C VAL A 211 7.04 -18.64 -11.97
N SER A 212 7.82 -19.64 -12.40
CA SER A 212 7.98 -19.92 -13.84
C SER A 212 6.65 -20.22 -14.54
N ALA A 213 5.75 -20.96 -13.88
CA ALA A 213 4.45 -21.33 -14.45
C ALA A 213 3.47 -20.15 -14.59
N GLN A 214 3.60 -19.10 -13.77
CA GLN A 214 2.69 -17.95 -13.74
C GLN A 214 3.22 -16.72 -14.51
N ALA A 215 4.29 -16.87 -15.30
CA ALA A 215 4.86 -15.75 -16.05
C ALA A 215 3.85 -15.04 -16.96
N ASP A 216 3.05 -15.80 -17.72
CA ASP A 216 2.06 -15.27 -18.66
C ASP A 216 0.96 -14.46 -17.96
N PHE A 217 0.52 -14.93 -16.79
CA PHE A 217 -0.43 -14.22 -15.94
C PHE A 217 0.10 -12.84 -15.52
N PHE A 218 1.34 -12.78 -15.04
CA PHE A 218 1.94 -11.52 -14.60
C PHE A 218 2.28 -10.58 -15.77
N MET A 219 2.64 -11.12 -16.95
CA MET A 219 2.78 -10.31 -18.16
C MET A 219 1.47 -9.63 -18.53
N THR A 220 0.36 -10.38 -18.53
CA THR A 220 -0.97 -9.81 -18.80
C THR A 220 -1.38 -8.83 -17.71
N TYR A 221 -1.10 -9.13 -16.44
CA TYR A 221 -1.37 -8.21 -15.32
C TYR A 221 -0.67 -6.86 -15.49
N ILE A 222 0.63 -6.84 -15.82
CA ILE A 222 1.39 -5.60 -16.05
C ILE A 222 0.83 -4.84 -17.26
N LEU A 223 0.50 -5.54 -18.35
CA LEU A 223 -0.04 -4.92 -19.55
C LEU A 223 -1.43 -4.30 -19.30
N THR A 224 -2.33 -5.03 -18.64
CA THR A 224 -3.67 -4.54 -18.29
C THR A 224 -3.59 -3.39 -17.30
N ASN A 225 -2.79 -3.52 -16.24
CA ASN A 225 -2.66 -2.45 -15.25
C ASN A 225 -1.94 -1.21 -15.83
N GLY A 226 -1.02 -1.41 -16.78
CA GLY A 226 -0.41 -0.31 -17.53
C GLY A 226 -1.40 0.39 -18.43
N LEU A 227 -1.88 -0.30 -19.47
CA LEU A 227 -2.74 0.30 -20.48
C LEU A 227 -4.07 0.76 -19.86
N SER A 228 -4.84 -0.14 -19.26
CA SER A 228 -6.15 0.20 -18.71
C SER A 228 -6.04 1.06 -17.46
N GLY A 229 -5.09 0.76 -16.57
CA GLY A 229 -4.92 1.52 -15.32
C GLY A 229 -4.51 2.96 -15.57
N PHE A 230 -3.53 3.21 -16.45
CA PHE A 230 -3.14 4.59 -16.78
C PHE A 230 -4.22 5.32 -17.58
N SER A 231 -4.95 4.66 -18.48
CA SER A 231 -6.09 5.29 -19.16
C SER A 231 -7.19 5.71 -18.17
N LEU A 232 -7.50 4.88 -17.16
CA LEU A 232 -8.47 5.23 -16.12
C LEU A 232 -7.95 6.33 -15.19
N GLU A 233 -6.64 6.38 -14.94
CA GLU A 233 -6.01 7.44 -14.14
C GLU A 233 -6.03 8.79 -14.87
N ILE A 234 -5.82 8.82 -16.20
CA ILE A 234 -5.97 10.05 -17.00
C ILE A 234 -7.42 10.52 -17.02
N LEU A 235 -8.36 9.60 -17.27
CA LEU A 235 -9.78 9.93 -17.39
C LEU A 235 -10.37 10.43 -16.06
N GLN A 236 -9.83 10.00 -14.92
CA GLN A 236 -10.34 10.29 -13.58
C GLN A 236 -11.88 10.19 -13.46
N PRO A 237 -12.49 9.05 -13.85
CA PRO A 237 -13.95 8.95 -13.97
C PRO A 237 -14.66 9.24 -12.64
N GLY A 238 -14.06 8.90 -11.51
CA GLY A 238 -14.63 9.18 -10.19
C GLY A 238 -14.78 10.67 -9.89
N LEU A 239 -13.82 11.51 -10.30
CA LEU A 239 -13.92 12.96 -10.13
C LEU A 239 -14.92 13.58 -11.09
N LEU A 240 -14.94 13.14 -12.35
CA LEU A 240 -15.90 13.60 -13.35
C LEU A 240 -17.34 13.26 -12.95
N ILE A 241 -17.59 12.05 -12.48
CA ILE A 241 -18.92 11.63 -12.02
C ILE A 241 -19.33 12.44 -10.79
N TRP A 242 -18.42 12.64 -9.82
CA TRP A 242 -18.72 13.44 -8.63
C TRP A 242 -19.02 14.90 -8.98
N ASP A 243 -18.30 15.47 -9.94
CA ASP A 243 -18.55 16.82 -10.41
C ASP A 243 -19.87 16.93 -11.16
N ALA A 244 -20.20 15.97 -12.03
CA ALA A 244 -21.49 15.89 -12.71
C ALA A 244 -22.67 15.77 -11.73
N ILE A 245 -22.53 14.97 -10.66
CA ILE A 245 -23.55 14.84 -9.61
C ILE A 245 -23.73 16.16 -8.86
N LYS A 246 -22.64 16.84 -8.47
CA LYS A 246 -22.71 18.13 -7.80
C LYS A 246 -23.31 19.21 -8.70
N ALA A 247 -22.94 19.24 -9.97
CA ALA A 247 -23.52 20.16 -10.95
C ALA A 247 -25.04 19.94 -11.09
N CYS A 248 -25.48 18.68 -11.09
CA CYS A 248 -26.91 18.35 -11.20
C CYS A 248 -27.71 18.65 -9.92
N THR A 249 -27.08 18.60 -8.73
CA THR A 249 -27.77 18.71 -7.43
C THR A 249 -27.63 20.07 -6.74
N TRP A 250 -26.58 20.84 -7.03
CA TRP A 250 -26.18 22.03 -6.26
C TRP A 250 -26.07 23.30 -7.13
N ASP A 251 -26.85 23.41 -8.20
CA ASP A 251 -26.85 24.57 -9.10
C ASP A 251 -27.63 25.76 -8.50
N GLY A 252 -27.13 26.28 -7.37
CA GLY A 252 -27.69 27.37 -6.58
C GLY A 252 -26.71 28.51 -6.34
N GLY A 253 -25.93 28.90 -7.36
CA GLY A 253 -25.18 30.17 -7.40
C GLY A 253 -24.03 30.35 -6.38
N LYS A 254 -23.62 29.30 -5.64
CA LYS A 254 -22.43 29.37 -4.78
C LYS A 254 -21.17 29.16 -5.61
N GLU A 255 -20.15 30.00 -5.37
CA GLU A 255 -18.80 29.84 -5.91
C GLU A 255 -18.36 28.39 -5.82
N ARG A 256 -18.01 27.80 -6.95
CA ARG A 256 -17.53 26.42 -7.03
C ARG A 256 -16.20 26.35 -6.29
N SER A 257 -16.22 25.92 -5.02
CA SER A 257 -14.99 25.58 -4.32
C SER A 257 -14.38 24.38 -5.06
N PRO A 258 -13.20 24.51 -5.69
CA PRO A 258 -12.59 23.40 -6.42
C PRO A 258 -12.35 22.26 -5.43
N TYR A 259 -12.76 21.04 -5.80
CA TYR A 259 -12.50 19.87 -4.98
C TYR A 259 -11.00 19.57 -5.05
N LEU A 260 -10.27 19.91 -4.00
CA LEU A 260 -8.83 19.71 -3.93
C LEU A 260 -8.54 18.20 -3.83
N TYR A 261 -8.18 17.58 -4.96
CA TYR A 261 -7.81 16.18 -5.00
C TYR A 261 -6.29 16.05 -4.93
N SER A 262 -5.83 15.32 -3.92
CA SER A 262 -4.41 15.06 -3.72
C SER A 262 -4.04 13.69 -4.26
N LEU A 263 -2.81 13.57 -4.77
CA LEU A 263 -2.29 12.31 -5.29
C LEU A 263 -2.40 11.22 -4.20
N PRO A 264 -3.09 10.10 -4.46
CA PRO A 264 -3.24 9.03 -3.47
C PRO A 264 -1.94 8.21 -3.37
N TYR A 265 -0.94 8.73 -2.65
CA TYR A 265 0.38 8.10 -2.45
C TYR A 265 0.27 6.65 -1.94
N TYR A 266 -0.67 6.41 -1.02
CA TYR A 266 -0.93 5.09 -0.43
C TYR A 266 -1.44 4.05 -1.45
N ARG A 267 -1.94 4.46 -2.62
CA ARG A 267 -2.37 3.59 -3.72
C ARG A 267 -1.27 3.50 -4.78
N VAL A 268 -0.76 4.64 -5.26
CA VAL A 268 0.17 4.65 -6.41
C VAL A 268 1.50 3.97 -6.06
N ILE A 269 2.12 4.31 -4.93
CA ILE A 269 3.46 3.82 -4.58
C ILE A 269 3.47 2.29 -4.42
N PRO A 270 2.55 1.65 -3.66
CA PRO A 270 2.54 0.18 -3.53
C PRO A 270 2.32 -0.57 -4.82
N PHE A 271 1.45 -0.07 -5.71
CA PHE A 271 1.15 -0.73 -6.99
C PHE A 271 2.36 -0.68 -7.93
N VAL A 272 3.02 0.49 -8.03
CA VAL A 272 4.25 0.62 -8.81
C VAL A 272 5.36 -0.26 -8.21
N ALA A 273 5.51 -0.27 -6.88
CA ALA A 273 6.48 -1.12 -6.19
C ALA A 273 6.21 -2.62 -6.40
N LEU A 274 4.94 -3.05 -6.48
CA LEU A 274 4.58 -4.43 -6.82
C LEU A 274 4.97 -4.78 -8.26
N CYS A 275 4.71 -3.89 -9.23
CA CYS A 275 5.15 -4.08 -10.62
C CYS A 275 6.68 -4.18 -10.71
N THR A 276 7.41 -3.33 -9.97
CA THR A 276 8.87 -3.42 -9.85
C THR A 276 9.30 -4.76 -9.25
N LEU A 277 8.63 -5.23 -8.20
CA LEU A 277 8.93 -6.51 -7.56
C LEU A 277 8.75 -7.68 -8.53
N ILE A 278 7.63 -7.72 -9.26
CA ILE A 278 7.37 -8.71 -10.31
C ILE A 278 8.46 -8.62 -11.37
N GLY A 279 8.75 -7.41 -11.87
CA GLY A 279 9.79 -7.15 -12.86
C GLY A 279 11.16 -7.72 -12.50
N VAL A 280 11.62 -7.41 -11.28
CA VAL A 280 12.92 -7.86 -10.76
C VAL A 280 12.95 -9.38 -10.60
N VAL A 281 11.89 -9.99 -10.04
CA VAL A 281 11.83 -11.45 -9.88
C VAL A 281 11.82 -12.18 -11.23
N TYR A 282 11.07 -11.68 -12.21
CA TYR A 282 10.95 -12.29 -13.52
C TYR A 282 12.08 -11.96 -14.49
N ALA A 283 12.95 -10.98 -14.18
CA ALA A 283 14.10 -10.61 -15.01
C ALA A 283 14.99 -11.82 -15.37
N VAL A 284 15.16 -12.75 -14.43
CA VAL A 284 15.98 -13.96 -14.60
C VAL A 284 15.18 -15.13 -15.21
N ILE A 285 13.88 -15.19 -14.95
CA ILE A 285 13.02 -16.33 -15.30
C ILE A 285 12.44 -16.18 -16.71
N SER A 286 11.87 -15.01 -17.01
CA SER A 286 11.26 -14.66 -18.28
C SER A 286 11.66 -13.23 -18.66
N PRO A 287 12.80 -13.03 -19.34
CA PRO A 287 13.30 -11.70 -19.70
C PRO A 287 12.36 -10.95 -20.66
N LEU A 288 11.46 -11.67 -21.35
CA LEU A 288 10.45 -11.08 -22.22
C LEU A 288 9.47 -10.15 -21.46
N LEU A 289 9.35 -10.29 -20.14
CA LEU A 289 8.55 -9.39 -19.30
C LEU A 289 9.17 -7.98 -19.18
N LEU A 290 10.49 -7.85 -19.29
CA LEU A 290 11.20 -6.58 -19.06
C LEU A 290 10.83 -5.47 -20.05
N PRO A 291 10.77 -5.70 -21.38
CA PRO A 291 10.29 -4.68 -22.32
C PRO A 291 8.89 -4.14 -21.98
N PHE A 292 7.96 -5.02 -21.57
CA PHE A 292 6.61 -4.60 -21.16
C PHE A 292 6.65 -3.75 -19.87
N LEU A 293 7.52 -4.10 -18.93
CA LEU A 293 7.72 -3.32 -17.71
C LEU A 293 8.34 -1.94 -17.98
N VAL A 294 9.30 -1.86 -18.90
CA VAL A 294 9.87 -0.57 -19.33
C VAL A 294 8.78 0.29 -19.98
N GLY A 295 7.98 -0.30 -20.87
CA GLY A 295 6.81 0.37 -21.44
C GLY A 295 5.83 0.88 -20.38
N TYR A 296 5.57 0.09 -19.34
CA TYR A 296 4.77 0.49 -18.19
C TYR A 296 5.35 1.73 -17.48
N PHE A 297 6.65 1.76 -17.20
CA PHE A 297 7.27 2.91 -16.54
C PHE A 297 7.29 4.17 -17.42
N LEU A 298 7.53 4.03 -18.73
CA LEU A 298 7.51 5.17 -19.66
C LEU A 298 6.11 5.78 -19.77
N LEU A 299 5.08 4.94 -19.94
CA LEU A 299 3.69 5.41 -19.97
C LEU A 299 3.30 6.06 -18.63
N GLY A 300 3.63 5.40 -17.51
CA GLY A 300 3.35 5.93 -16.18
C GLY A 300 4.03 7.27 -15.92
N TYR A 301 5.26 7.45 -16.39
CA TYR A 301 5.99 8.72 -16.26
C TYR A 301 5.25 9.87 -16.96
N VAL A 302 4.84 9.67 -18.23
CA VAL A 302 4.12 10.69 -19.00
C VAL A 302 2.76 11.00 -18.35
N VAL A 303 2.01 9.97 -17.95
CA VAL A 303 0.69 10.12 -17.31
C VAL A 303 0.81 10.90 -16.00
N PHE A 304 1.70 10.49 -15.10
CA PHE A 304 1.79 11.12 -13.78
C PHE A 304 2.38 12.52 -13.82
N ILE A 305 3.29 12.84 -14.76
CA ILE A 305 3.73 14.24 -14.95
C ILE A 305 2.55 15.13 -15.31
N ASN A 306 1.77 14.76 -16.33
CA ASN A 306 0.62 15.55 -16.76
C ASN A 306 -0.37 15.73 -15.61
N GLN A 307 -0.62 14.68 -14.85
CA GLN A 307 -1.58 14.73 -13.74
C GLN A 307 -1.07 15.55 -12.55
N ILE A 308 0.24 15.51 -12.26
CA ILE A 308 0.85 16.30 -11.19
C ILE A 308 0.84 17.80 -11.53
N GLU A 309 1.02 18.15 -12.80
CA GLU A 309 1.02 19.54 -13.26
C GLU A 309 -0.41 20.12 -13.33
N ASP A 310 -1.36 19.39 -13.91
CA ASP A 310 -2.69 19.95 -14.24
C ASP A 310 -3.76 19.70 -13.17
N VAL A 311 -3.66 18.62 -12.39
CA VAL A 311 -4.79 18.14 -11.57
C VAL A 311 -4.47 18.04 -10.08
N TYR A 312 -3.31 17.48 -9.72
CA TYR A 312 -3.02 17.15 -8.33
C TYR A 312 -2.50 18.33 -7.53
N ILE A 313 -3.12 18.55 -6.37
CA ILE A 313 -2.67 19.56 -5.41
C ILE A 313 -1.93 18.89 -4.25
N THR A 314 -0.78 19.46 -3.88
CA THR A 314 0.06 18.98 -2.78
C THR A 314 -0.59 19.30 -1.44
N SER A 315 -1.15 18.27 -0.78
CA SER A 315 -1.80 18.44 0.53
C SER A 315 -0.82 18.64 1.67
N TYR A 316 0.37 18.04 1.55
CA TYR A 316 1.44 18.10 2.53
C TYR A 316 2.77 17.88 1.79
N ASP A 317 3.84 18.42 2.35
CA ASP A 317 5.20 18.13 1.88
C ASP A 317 5.85 17.10 2.81
N THR A 318 6.47 16.08 2.23
CA THR A 318 7.19 15.02 2.96
C THR A 318 8.70 15.11 2.79
N CYS A 319 9.21 16.04 1.99
CA CYS A 319 10.65 16.24 1.74
C CYS A 319 11.39 14.92 1.43
N GLY A 320 10.78 14.00 0.68
CA GLY A 320 11.39 12.73 0.28
C GLY A 320 11.33 11.59 1.32
N GLN A 321 10.57 11.71 2.41
CA GLN A 321 10.45 10.66 3.43
C GLN A 321 9.89 9.31 2.92
N TYR A 322 9.27 9.28 1.73
CA TYR A 322 8.87 8.02 1.09
C TYR A 322 10.05 7.21 0.54
N TRP A 323 11.20 7.83 0.28
CA TRP A 323 12.34 7.17 -0.37
C TRP A 323 12.90 5.97 0.41
N PRO A 324 13.13 6.05 1.74
CA PRO A 324 13.53 4.87 2.52
C PRO A 324 12.56 3.69 2.42
N HIS A 325 11.25 3.94 2.28
CA HIS A 325 10.26 2.88 2.10
C HIS A 325 10.35 2.25 0.72
N VAL A 326 10.48 3.06 -0.33
CA VAL A 326 10.67 2.57 -1.71
C VAL A 326 11.96 1.76 -1.83
N HIS A 327 13.06 2.25 -1.26
CA HIS A 327 14.33 1.51 -1.21
C HIS A 327 14.16 0.14 -0.55
N HIS A 328 13.47 0.09 0.59
CA HIS A 328 13.17 -1.17 1.27
C HIS A 328 12.35 -2.13 0.38
N TYR A 329 11.35 -1.64 -0.37
CA TYR A 329 10.58 -2.47 -1.30
C TYR A 329 11.45 -3.06 -2.43
N ILE A 330 12.40 -2.27 -2.96
CA ILE A 330 13.36 -2.75 -3.98
C ILE A 330 14.29 -3.81 -3.39
N ILE A 331 14.79 -3.62 -2.17
CA ILE A 331 15.61 -4.64 -1.48
C ILE A 331 14.80 -5.93 -1.26
N VAL A 332 13.53 -5.84 -0.86
CA VAL A 332 12.64 -7.01 -0.73
C VAL A 332 12.49 -7.73 -2.07
N ALA A 333 12.32 -7.00 -3.18
CA ALA A 333 12.26 -7.57 -4.51
C ALA A 333 13.55 -8.30 -4.92
N LEU A 334 14.72 -7.70 -4.63
CA LEU A 334 16.03 -8.31 -4.91
C LEU A 334 16.26 -9.59 -4.10
N VAL A 335 15.92 -9.57 -2.82
CA VAL A 335 16.02 -10.77 -1.95
C VAL A 335 15.11 -11.87 -2.47
N LEU A 336 13.87 -11.52 -2.87
CA LEU A 336 12.93 -12.48 -3.43
C LEU A 336 13.43 -13.07 -4.77
N MET A 337 14.00 -12.25 -5.65
CA MET A 337 14.65 -12.70 -6.89
C MET A 337 15.81 -13.67 -6.62
N GLN A 338 16.64 -13.39 -5.61
CA GLN A 338 17.76 -14.28 -5.26
C GLN A 338 17.26 -15.62 -4.70
N ILE A 339 16.22 -15.61 -3.87
CA ILE A 339 15.58 -16.83 -3.35
C ILE A 339 14.99 -17.67 -4.48
N THR A 340 14.27 -17.04 -5.43
CA THR A 340 13.72 -17.76 -6.59
C THR A 340 14.83 -18.28 -7.51
N MET A 341 15.93 -17.54 -7.69
CA MET A 341 17.09 -17.96 -8.48
C MET A 341 17.79 -19.20 -7.87
N ILE A 342 17.99 -19.23 -6.54
CA ILE A 342 18.49 -20.41 -5.82
C ILE A 342 17.60 -21.62 -6.11
N GLY A 343 16.28 -21.41 -6.04
CA GLY A 343 15.28 -22.44 -6.35
C GLY A 343 15.34 -22.94 -7.80
N LEU A 344 15.47 -22.03 -8.76
CA LEU A 344 15.50 -22.34 -10.19
C LEU A 344 16.74 -23.16 -10.57
N PHE A 345 17.92 -22.77 -10.07
CA PHE A 345 19.15 -23.54 -10.32
C PHE A 345 19.14 -24.90 -9.60
N GLY A 346 18.50 -24.97 -8.44
CA GLY A 346 18.22 -26.23 -7.75
C GLY A 346 17.36 -27.18 -8.58
N LEU A 347 16.30 -26.67 -9.24
CA LEU A 347 15.46 -27.46 -10.15
C LEU A 347 16.21 -27.93 -11.41
N LYS A 348 17.13 -27.12 -11.93
CA LYS A 348 17.91 -27.44 -13.14
C LYS A 348 19.11 -28.35 -12.86
N SER A 349 19.23 -28.91 -11.66
CA SER A 349 20.33 -29.79 -11.23
C SER A 349 21.72 -29.18 -11.45
N LYS A 350 21.86 -27.85 -11.31
CA LYS A 350 23.14 -27.13 -11.39
C LYS A 350 23.53 -26.58 -10.01
N PRO A 351 24.02 -27.44 -9.07
CA PRO A 351 24.28 -27.03 -7.70
C PRO A 351 25.32 -25.91 -7.60
N SER A 352 26.36 -25.93 -8.45
CA SER A 352 27.42 -24.90 -8.46
C SER A 352 26.86 -23.47 -8.64
N ALA A 353 25.89 -23.29 -9.55
CA ALA A 353 25.25 -21.98 -9.77
C ALA A 353 24.37 -21.54 -8.59
N SER A 354 23.70 -22.48 -7.92
CA SER A 354 22.90 -22.21 -6.73
C SER A 354 23.78 -21.74 -5.56
N PHE A 355 24.91 -22.40 -5.32
CA PHE A 355 25.88 -21.99 -4.30
C PHE A 355 26.46 -20.60 -4.57
N SER A 356 26.73 -20.27 -5.84
CA SER A 356 27.23 -18.93 -6.24
C SER A 356 26.23 -17.80 -5.95
N THR A 357 24.94 -18.10 -5.82
CA THR A 357 23.89 -17.11 -5.53
C THR A 357 23.83 -16.72 -4.04
N ILE A 358 24.30 -17.59 -3.14
CA ILE A 358 24.23 -17.37 -1.68
C ILE A 358 25.08 -16.15 -1.25
N PRO A 359 26.34 -15.97 -1.71
CA PRO A 359 27.12 -14.77 -1.44
C PRO A 359 26.42 -13.48 -1.88
N LEU A 360 25.71 -13.51 -3.02
CA LEU A 360 24.99 -12.35 -3.54
C LEU A 360 23.86 -11.89 -2.60
N LEU A 361 23.15 -12.84 -1.98
CA LEU A 361 22.11 -12.55 -0.98
C LEU A 361 22.70 -11.92 0.28
N ILE A 362 23.82 -12.44 0.76
CA ILE A 362 24.54 -11.87 1.90
C ILE A 362 25.01 -10.44 1.58
N LEU A 363 25.61 -10.23 0.41
CA LEU A 363 26.06 -8.92 -0.04
C LEU A 363 24.91 -7.91 -0.10
N THR A 364 23.74 -8.32 -0.58
CA THR A 364 22.54 -7.46 -0.65
C THR A 364 22.05 -7.04 0.74
N MET A 365 22.09 -7.96 1.71
CA MET A 365 21.73 -7.66 3.09
C MET A 365 22.74 -6.74 3.76
N ILE A 366 24.05 -6.95 3.53
CA ILE A 366 25.11 -6.06 4.01
C ILE A 366 24.97 -4.67 3.39
N PHE A 367 24.69 -4.58 2.09
CA PHE A 367 24.45 -3.31 1.40
C PHE A 367 23.26 -2.56 1.99
N ASN A 368 22.12 -3.22 2.19
CA ASN A 368 20.96 -2.60 2.84
C ASN A 368 21.29 -2.11 4.25
N HIS A 369 22.04 -2.90 5.03
CA HIS A 369 22.48 -2.50 6.36
C HIS A 369 23.40 -1.27 6.32
N TYR A 370 24.36 -1.26 5.39
CA TYR A 370 25.25 -0.12 5.16
C TYR A 370 24.46 1.15 4.77
N CYS A 371 23.52 1.04 3.82
CA CYS A 371 22.66 2.14 3.42
C CYS A 371 21.81 2.67 4.58
N LYS A 372 21.30 1.77 5.43
CA LYS A 372 20.53 2.14 6.61
C LYS A 372 21.37 2.85 7.67
N ILE A 373 22.65 2.48 7.85
CA ILE A 373 23.53 3.21 8.78
C ILE A 373 23.95 4.56 8.19
N ARG A 374 24.30 4.59 6.90
CA ARG A 374 24.92 5.76 6.27
C ARG A 374 23.93 6.84 5.83
N PHE A 375 22.81 6.46 5.19
CA PHE A 375 21.92 7.40 4.51
C PHE A 375 20.57 7.61 5.20
N TYR A 376 20.05 6.58 5.90
CA TYR A 376 18.76 6.71 6.60
C TYR A 376 18.73 7.84 7.65
N PRO A 377 19.81 8.13 8.42
CA PRO A 377 19.80 9.25 9.35
C PRO A 377 19.49 10.59 8.68
N SER A 378 19.94 10.82 7.45
CA SER A 378 19.70 12.06 6.70
C SER A 378 18.23 12.31 6.36
N PHE A 379 17.42 11.24 6.26
CA PHE A 379 15.96 11.37 6.03
C PHE A 379 15.16 11.57 7.32
N ARG A 380 15.75 11.23 8.47
CA ARG A 380 15.08 11.32 9.79
C ARG A 380 15.48 12.57 10.56
N HIS A 381 16.72 13.01 10.41
CA HIS A 381 17.30 14.11 11.16
C HIS A 381 17.72 15.21 10.20
N LEU A 382 17.24 16.43 10.46
CA LEU A 382 17.71 17.64 9.78
C LEU A 382 19.14 17.95 10.21
N SER A 383 20.01 18.27 9.25
CA SER A 383 21.38 18.66 9.53
C SER A 383 21.45 20.07 10.14
N VAL A 384 22.35 20.23 11.10
CA VAL A 384 22.54 21.50 11.83
C VAL A 384 23.44 22.47 11.05
N GLN A 385 24.32 21.95 10.19
CA GLN A 385 25.41 22.69 9.53
C GLN A 385 24.99 23.46 8.26
N TYR A 386 23.79 23.23 7.74
CA TYR A 386 23.33 23.73 6.43
C TYR A 386 22.16 24.74 6.53
N ASN A 387 22.10 25.55 7.60
CA ASN A 387 21.14 26.66 7.69
C ASN A 387 21.82 27.95 8.17
#